data_AF-A0A1W1BIB7-F1
#
_entry.id   AF-A0A1W1BIB7-F1
#
_cell.length_a   1.000
_cell.length_b   1.000
_cell.length_c   1.000
_cell.angle_alpha   90.00
_cell.angle_beta   90.00
_cell.angle_gamma   90.00
#
_symmetry.space_group_name_H-M   'P 1'
#
loop_
_entity.id
_entity.type
_entity.pdbx_description
1 polymer ?
#
loop_
_entity_poly.entity_id
_entity_poly.type
_entity_poly.pdbx_seq_one_letter_code
_entity_poly.pdbx_strand_id
1 'polypeptide(L)'
;MQIDNTLLEKLEKLSHLRIADSKKEEVMGQLTEILGYIDNLNELDTENLDAAFSTLEGGTPLREDIPREPNNIAEEILSHAPQSQDDFFIVPAIIE
;
A
#
# COMPACT_ATOMS: atom_id res chain seq x y z
N MET A 1 -20.31 -3.63 9.20
CA MET A 1 -19.31 -2.74 9.88
C MET A 1 -19.66 -1.30 9.51
N GLN A 2 -19.60 -0.33 10.43
CA GLN A 2 -20.00 1.06 10.11
C GLN A 2 -18.76 1.94 9.94
N ILE A 3 -18.68 2.65 8.81
CA ILE A 3 -17.63 3.66 8.57
C ILE A 3 -18.11 4.98 9.18
N ASP A 4 -17.39 5.47 10.19
CA ASP A 4 -17.59 6.78 10.79
C ASP A 4 -16.39 7.71 10.52
N ASN A 5 -16.51 8.99 10.88
CA ASN A 5 -15.45 9.98 10.65
C ASN A 5 -14.15 9.61 11.37
N THR A 6 -14.22 9.04 12.57
CA THR A 6 -13.04 8.64 13.34
C THR A 6 -12.27 7.53 12.61
N LEU A 7 -12.99 6.55 12.06
CA LEU A 7 -12.42 5.48 11.28
C LEU A 7 -11.87 6.01 9.95
N LEU A 8 -12.56 6.93 9.28
CA LEU A 8 -12.07 7.55 8.05
C LEU A 8 -10.75 8.30 8.29
N GLU A 9 -10.66 9.11 9.34
CA GLU A 9 -9.42 9.82 9.70
C GLU A 9 -8.27 8.86 10.01
N LYS A 10 -8.56 7.74 10.67
CA LYS A 10 -7.57 6.68 10.89
C LYS A 10 -7.09 6.07 9.58
N LEU A 11 -7.99 5.81 8.63
CA LEU A 11 -7.65 5.27 7.32
C LEU A 11 -6.86 6.27 6.46
N GLU A 12 -7.20 7.56 6.50
CA GLU A 12 -6.42 8.64 5.87
C GLU A 12 -4.98 8.65 6.36
N LYS A 13 -4.78 8.55 7.68
CA LYS A 13 -3.45 8.50 8.29
C LYS A 13 -2.66 7.25 7.87
N LEU A 14 -3.30 6.07 7.88
CA LEU A 14 -2.63 4.81 7.53
C LEU A 14 -2.28 4.72 6.04
N SER A 15 -3.09 5.32 5.17
CA SER A 15 -2.88 5.31 3.72
C SER A 15 -2.04 6.49 3.22
N HIS A 16 -1.72 7.46 4.08
CA HIS A 16 -1.11 8.73 3.70
C HIS A 16 -1.90 9.50 2.63
N LEU A 17 -3.23 9.34 2.60
CA LEU A 17 -4.13 10.04 1.69
C LEU A 17 -4.97 11.04 2.48
N ARG A 18 -4.91 12.31 2.08
CA ARG A 18 -5.77 13.36 2.64
C ARG A 18 -7.05 13.47 1.84
N ILE A 19 -8.20 13.33 2.48
CA ILE A 19 -9.50 13.51 1.84
C ILE A 19 -10.02 14.92 2.16
N ALA A 20 -10.44 15.65 1.13
CA ALA A 20 -11.05 16.96 1.33
C ALA A 20 -12.37 16.81 2.11
N ASP A 21 -12.64 17.72 3.05
CA ASP A 21 -13.84 17.63 3.91
C ASP A 21 -15.14 17.56 3.10
N SER A 22 -15.20 18.25 1.95
CA SER A 22 -16.33 18.21 1.02
C SER A 22 -16.62 16.83 0.43
N LYS A 23 -15.65 15.91 0.45
CA LYS A 23 -15.76 14.56 -0.13
C LYS A 23 -15.87 13.45 0.92
N LYS A 24 -15.73 13.77 2.21
CA LYS A 24 -15.72 12.76 3.26
C LYS A 24 -17.02 11.97 3.31
N GLU A 25 -18.17 12.63 3.23
CA GLU A 25 -19.49 11.97 3.22
C GLU A 25 -19.65 11.02 2.03
N GLU A 26 -19.23 11.46 0.83
CA GLU A 26 -19.26 10.64 -0.38
C GLU A 26 -18.41 9.37 -0.23
N VAL A 27 -17.16 9.54 0.22
CA VAL A 27 -16.22 8.41 0.38
C VAL A 27 -16.70 7.44 1.46
N MET A 28 -17.26 7.92 2.57
CA MET A 28 -17.85 7.03 3.59
C MET A 28 -19.01 6.20 3.01
N GLY A 29 -19.87 6.81 2.19
CA GLY A 29 -20.96 6.12 1.51
C GLY A 29 -20.45 5.02 0.58
N GLN A 30 -19.48 5.35 -0.27
CA GLN A 30 -18.86 4.41 -1.21
C GLN A 30 -18.17 3.24 -0.49
N LEU A 31 -17.41 3.51 0.57
CA LEU A 31 -16.76 2.46 1.37
C LEU A 31 -17.79 1.54 2.05
N THR A 32 -18.90 2.11 2.53
CA THR A 32 -19.98 1.33 3.15
C THR A 32 -20.65 0.42 2.13
N GLU A 33 -20.89 0.90 0.91
CA GLU A 33 -21.45 0.10 -0.19
C GLU A 33 -20.50 -1.04 -0.60
N ILE A 34 -19.21 -0.76 -0.76
CA ILE A 34 -18.19 -1.75 -1.11
C ILE A 34 -18.12 -2.86 -0.05
N LEU A 35 -18.10 -2.49 1.24
CA LEU A 35 -18.11 -3.49 2.32
C LEU A 35 -19.39 -4.31 2.35
N GLY A 36 -20.54 -3.68 2.12
CA GLY A 36 -21.82 -4.39 2.00
C GLY A 36 -21.83 -5.38 0.83
N TYR A 37 -21.18 -5.06 -0.29
CA TYR A 37 -21.03 -6.00 -1.40
C TYR A 37 -20.10 -7.16 -1.07
N ILE A 38 -19.02 -6.92 -0.32
CA ILE A 38 -18.08 -7.94 0.14
C ILE A 38 -18.74 -8.91 1.13
N ASP A 39 -19.70 -8.45 1.93
CA ASP A 39 -20.40 -9.29 2.91
C ASP A 39 -21.11 -10.51 2.26
N ASN A 40 -21.43 -10.46 0.97
CA ASN A 40 -21.96 -11.60 0.21
C ASN A 40 -21.02 -12.82 0.24
N LEU A 41 -19.71 -12.61 0.40
CA LEU A 41 -18.74 -13.70 0.48
C LEU A 41 -18.86 -14.51 1.77
N ASN A 42 -19.47 -13.96 2.82
CA ASN A 42 -19.70 -14.66 4.09
C ASN A 42 -20.75 -15.78 3.99
N GLU A 43 -21.53 -15.83 2.90
CA GLU A 43 -22.50 -16.90 2.64
C GLU A 43 -21.84 -18.21 2.19
N LEU A 44 -20.56 -18.15 1.80
CA LEU A 44 -19.81 -19.29 1.29
C LEU A 44 -19.06 -19.99 2.43
N ASP A 45 -19.20 -21.31 2.53
CA ASP A 45 -18.39 -22.13 3.43
C ASP A 45 -16.97 -22.30 2.86
N THR A 46 -15.99 -21.75 3.57
CA THR A 46 -14.57 -21.85 3.23
C THR A 46 -13.75 -22.58 4.30
N GLU A 47 -14.37 -23.30 5.23
CA GLU A 47 -13.67 -23.95 6.36
C GLU A 47 -12.59 -24.96 5.91
N ASN A 48 -12.81 -25.59 4.75
CA ASN A 48 -11.93 -26.62 4.21
C ASN A 48 -11.02 -26.12 3.07
N LEU A 49 -10.93 -24.80 2.86
CA LEU A 49 -10.08 -24.21 1.83
C LEU A 49 -8.77 -23.67 2.43
N ASP A 50 -7.66 -23.94 1.75
CA ASP A 50 -6.39 -23.30 2.09
C ASP A 50 -6.43 -21.79 1.81
N ALA A 51 -5.99 -20.99 2.77
CA ALA A 51 -6.01 -19.52 2.68
C ALA A 51 -5.04 -18.95 1.63
N ALA A 52 -4.12 -19.77 1.11
CA ALA A 52 -3.10 -19.37 0.17
C ALA A 52 -3.23 -20.16 -1.14
N PHE A 53 -3.55 -19.46 -2.22
CA PHE A 53 -3.43 -19.96 -3.57
C PHE A 53 -2.19 -19.32 -4.22
N SER A 54 -1.12 -20.09 -4.37
CA SER A 54 -0.02 -19.71 -5.26
C SER A 54 -0.19 -20.46 -6.57
N THR A 55 -0.28 -19.74 -7.69
CA THR A 55 -0.23 -20.35 -9.02
C THR A 55 1.20 -20.77 -9.40
N LEU A 56 2.19 -20.36 -8.61
CA LEU A 56 3.58 -20.72 -8.81
C LEU A 56 3.87 -22.00 -8.04
N GLU A 57 4.17 -23.07 -8.77
CA GLU A 57 4.74 -24.29 -8.20
C GLU A 57 6.18 -24.02 -7.76
N GLY A 58 6.54 -24.36 -6.52
CA GLY A 58 7.91 -24.29 -6.04
C GLY A 58 8.06 -23.79 -4.60
N GLY A 59 9.27 -23.94 -4.05
CA GLY A 59 9.65 -23.39 -2.75
C GLY A 59 10.13 -21.93 -2.84
N THR A 60 10.63 -21.40 -1.72
CA THR A 60 11.17 -20.04 -1.66
C THR A 60 12.35 -19.87 -2.63
N PRO A 61 12.29 -18.94 -3.60
CA PRO A 61 13.41 -18.69 -4.51
C PRO A 61 14.59 -18.11 -3.73
N LEU A 62 15.76 -18.71 -3.90
CA LEU A 62 17.02 -18.20 -3.34
C LEU A 62 17.81 -17.45 -4.42
N ARG A 63 18.59 -16.47 -3.99
CA ARG A 63 19.51 -15.69 -4.84
C ARG A 63 20.95 -16.06 -4.48
N GLU A 64 21.76 -16.32 -5.50
CA GLU A 64 23.21 -16.52 -5.35
C GLU A 64 23.90 -15.30 -4.72
N ASP A 65 24.90 -15.54 -3.86
CA ASP A 65 25.66 -14.50 -3.17
C ASP A 65 26.82 -13.95 -4.03
N ILE A 66 26.45 -13.35 -5.16
CA ILE A 66 27.40 -12.80 -6.13
C ILE A 66 27.20 -11.27 -6.22
N PRO A 67 28.27 -10.45 -6.06
CA PRO A 67 28.20 -9.01 -6.29
C PRO A 67 27.78 -8.70 -7.73
N ARG A 68 26.94 -7.69 -7.90
CA ARG A 68 26.61 -7.16 -9.24
C ARG A 68 27.63 -6.07 -9.61
N GLU A 69 27.96 -5.98 -10.89
CA GLU A 69 28.93 -5.01 -11.42
C GLU A 69 28.56 -3.56 -11.05
N PRO A 70 29.55 -2.71 -10.75
CA PRO A 70 29.32 -1.30 -10.50
C PRO A 70 28.81 -0.64 -11.79
N ASN A 71 27.66 -0.01 -11.69
CA ASN A 71 27.01 0.72 -12.75
C ASN A 71 26.63 2.12 -12.27
N ASN A 72 26.14 2.95 -13.18
CA ASN A 72 25.75 4.31 -12.87
C ASN A 72 24.37 4.41 -12.17
N ILE A 73 23.98 3.36 -11.42
CA ILE A 73 22.65 3.24 -10.80
C ILE A 73 22.35 4.42 -9.89
N ALA A 74 23.34 4.91 -9.14
CA ALA A 74 23.10 6.03 -8.22
C ALA A 74 22.64 7.28 -8.98
N GLU A 75 23.36 7.67 -10.04
CA GLU A 75 23.00 8.81 -10.89
C GLU A 75 21.67 8.57 -11.61
N GLU A 76 21.43 7.36 -12.15
CA GLU A 76 20.18 7.00 -12.83
C GLU A 76 18.95 7.03 -11.89
N ILE A 77 19.11 6.61 -10.63
CA ILE A 77 18.04 6.70 -9.64
C ILE A 77 17.78 8.17 -9.30
N LEU A 78 18.83 8.94 -9.03
CA LEU A 78 18.71 10.33 -8.61
C LEU A 78 18.16 11.23 -9.72
N SER A 79 18.32 10.88 -11.00
CA SER A 79 17.70 11.62 -12.11
C SER A 79 16.17 11.59 -12.10
N HIS A 80 15.57 10.65 -11.37
CA HIS A 80 14.11 10.53 -11.18
C HIS A 80 13.63 11.10 -9.83
N ALA A 81 14.55 11.57 -8.98
CA ALA A 81 14.22 12.16 -7.71
C ALA A 81 13.58 13.54 -7.92
N PRO A 82 12.47 13.88 -7.23
CA PRO A 82 11.90 15.23 -7.27
C PRO A 82 12.89 16.31 -6.82
N GLN A 83 13.75 15.98 -5.85
CA GLN A 83 14.81 16.85 -5.38
C GLN A 83 15.98 16.01 -4.85
N SER A 84 17.19 16.33 -5.29
CA SER A 84 18.43 15.69 -4.86
C SER A 84 19.55 16.71 -4.74
N GLN A 85 20.52 16.45 -3.86
CA GLN A 85 21.72 17.28 -3.68
C GLN A 85 22.84 16.43 -3.09
N ASP A 86 24.07 16.61 -3.57
CA ASP A 86 25.28 15.93 -3.07
C ASP A 86 25.13 14.40 -2.97
N ASP A 87 24.45 13.78 -3.94
CA ASP A 87 24.09 12.35 -3.98
C ASP A 87 23.09 11.88 -2.92
N PHE A 88 22.31 12.80 -2.33
CA PHE A 88 21.23 12.50 -1.38
C PHE A 88 19.86 12.93 -1.92
N PHE A 89 18.81 12.22 -1.47
CA PHE A 89 17.43 12.68 -1.62
C PHE A 89 17.13 13.78 -0.62
N ILE A 90 16.51 14.86 -1.08
CA ILE A 90 16.09 15.94 -0.20
C ILE A 90 14.62 15.75 0.17
N VAL A 91 14.37 15.65 1.48
CA VAL A 91 13.04 15.50 2.06
C VAL A 91 12.84 16.53 3.18
N PRO A 92 11.59 16.91 3.51
CA PRO A 92 11.32 17.73 4.68
C PRO A 92 11.93 17.10 5.93
N ALA A 93 12.53 17.92 6.79
CA ALA A 93 13.08 17.45 8.05
C ALA A 93 11.99 16.76 8.88
N ILE A 94 12.29 15.58 9.41
CA ILE A 94 11.40 14.88 10.33
C ILE A 94 11.51 15.58 11.68
N ILE A 95 10.48 16.33 12.05
CA ILE A 95 10.38 17.03 13.33
C ILE A 95 9.32 16.29 14.16
N GLU A 96 9.62 16.04 15.43
CA GLU A 96 8.70 15.45 16.42
C GLU A 96 7.81 16.52 17.07
#